data_AF-A0A6N6PG10-F1
#
_entry.id   AF-A0A6N6PG10-F1
#
_cell.length_a   1.000
_cell.length_b   1.000
_cell.length_c   1.000
_cell.angle_alpha   90.00
_cell.angle_beta   90.00
_cell.angle_gamma   90.00
#
_symmetry.space_group_name_H-M   'P 1'
#
loop_
_entity.id
_entity.type
_entity.pdbx_description
1 polymer ?
#
loop_
_entity_poly.entity_id
_entity_poly.type
_entity_poly.pdbx_seq_one_letter_code
_entity_poly.pdbx_strand_id
1 'polypeptide(L)'
;MRMATIAAMNRLNQHLSRRGFLATVSFLLPFLLAIASLEAQTPPAAKPGPIRIFIRSGPKSHGPGDHDHPSFLRDWTKLLAERGAEVSGGDLFPTTEELAKTDVVIIHRQVGGNFSAVENALVDAYAKRGGGFVVIHAANVAGGDASADYYRDLIGGSWRQKVTRWREGQIELNFVDKTHVITQGIADFGMKDEIYYDMDLRSDIHVLATSPTPKKKGDVFEVQPQIWTYEKPNAQRAFVFIPGHSYVNFSRPDVSRLILRGIVWAAKREDLLKMADLPIAPAPAPAPAPAPAPAPAPAPAPAPAPSPS
;
A
#
# COMPACT_ATOMS: atom_id res chain seq x y z
N MET A 1 23.60 -5.20 -81.34
CA MET A 1 24.07 -6.60 -81.31
C MET A 1 23.46 -7.25 -80.07
N ARG A 2 22.38 -8.03 -80.05
CA ARG A 2 21.45 -8.70 -81.01
C ARG A 2 20.00 -8.34 -80.58
N MET A 3 19.13 -7.81 -81.45
CA MET A 3 17.96 -8.48 -82.11
C MET A 3 16.96 -9.18 -81.16
N ALA A 4 15.63 -9.07 -81.23
CA ALA A 4 14.69 -8.33 -82.11
C ALA A 4 13.21 -8.55 -81.67
N THR A 5 12.28 -7.76 -82.25
CA THR A 5 10.88 -8.07 -82.68
C THR A 5 9.73 -8.04 -81.63
N ILE A 6 8.49 -7.52 -81.85
CA ILE A 6 7.63 -7.27 -83.03
C ILE A 6 6.67 -6.08 -82.78
N ALA A 7 6.30 -5.35 -83.85
CA ALA A 7 5.32 -4.26 -83.94
C ALA A 7 4.00 -4.69 -84.62
N ALA A 8 2.89 -3.95 -84.40
CA ALA A 8 1.84 -3.52 -85.36
C ALA A 8 0.51 -3.24 -84.62
N MET A 9 0.00 -2.00 -84.53
CA MET A 9 -0.82 -1.26 -85.52
C MET A 9 -2.13 -1.97 -85.92
N ASN A 10 -3.28 -1.42 -85.50
CA ASN A 10 -4.28 -0.88 -86.44
C ASN A 10 -5.46 -0.17 -85.76
N ARG A 11 -5.83 0.97 -86.34
CA ARG A 11 -7.03 1.78 -86.03
C ARG A 11 -8.24 1.15 -86.69
N LEU A 12 -9.41 1.17 -86.02
CA LEU A 12 -10.69 1.40 -86.71
C LEU A 12 -11.76 1.93 -85.75
N ASN A 13 -12.41 3.01 -86.18
CA ASN A 13 -13.63 3.58 -85.60
C ASN A 13 -14.80 2.60 -85.71
N GLN A 14 -15.68 2.54 -84.71
CA GLN A 14 -17.05 3.08 -84.79
C GLN A 14 -17.96 2.52 -83.67
N HIS A 15 -18.67 3.46 -83.03
CA HIS A 15 -20.04 3.37 -82.54
C HIS A 15 -20.43 2.56 -81.27
N LEU A 16 -21.05 3.36 -80.38
CA LEU A 16 -22.23 3.09 -79.55
C LEU A 16 -22.05 2.56 -78.12
N SER A 17 -22.48 3.44 -77.20
CA SER A 17 -23.45 3.13 -76.14
C SER A 17 -22.96 2.40 -74.87
N ARG A 18 -22.92 3.23 -73.81
CA ARG A 18 -23.37 2.98 -72.43
C ARG A 18 -22.42 2.22 -71.48
N ARG A 19 -22.35 2.81 -70.27
CA ARG A 19 -21.71 2.36 -69.02
C ARG A 19 -20.19 2.60 -69.05
N GLY A 20 -19.60 3.53 -68.30
CA GLY A 20 -20.01 4.21 -67.08
C GLY A 20 -18.82 4.14 -66.12
N PHE A 21 -18.00 5.18 -66.06
CA PHE A 21 -17.22 5.57 -64.86
C PHE A 21 -16.48 6.89 -65.14
N LEU A 22 -17.10 8.00 -64.75
CA LEU A 22 -16.46 9.29 -64.55
C LEU A 22 -16.67 9.61 -63.07
N ALA A 23 -15.61 9.64 -62.28
CA ALA A 23 -15.59 10.34 -60.99
C ALA A 23 -14.14 10.49 -60.52
N THR A 24 -13.43 11.47 -61.09
CA THR A 24 -12.46 12.25 -60.32
C THR A 24 -13.26 13.19 -59.42
N VAL A 25 -13.39 12.86 -58.15
CA VAL A 25 -13.93 13.77 -57.13
C VAL A 25 -12.91 13.87 -56.00
N SER A 26 -12.32 15.06 -55.90
CA SER A 26 -11.54 15.53 -54.77
C SER A 26 -12.33 15.33 -53.48
N PHE A 27 -11.82 14.50 -52.56
CA PHE A 27 -12.29 14.49 -51.18
C PHE A 27 -11.50 15.52 -50.38
N LEU A 28 -12.12 16.69 -50.22
CA LEU A 28 -11.87 17.60 -49.09
C LEU A 28 -12.16 16.83 -47.80
N LEU A 29 -11.13 16.66 -46.98
CA LEU A 29 -11.22 16.07 -45.65
C LEU A 29 -11.90 17.06 -44.69
N PRO A 30 -13.06 16.77 -44.08
CA PRO A 30 -13.54 17.58 -42.96
C PRO A 30 -12.87 17.03 -41.70
N PHE A 31 -11.84 17.72 -41.21
CA PHE A 31 -11.33 17.49 -39.86
C PHE A 31 -12.32 18.14 -38.89
N LEU A 32 -13.33 17.37 -38.48
CA LEU A 32 -14.21 17.71 -37.37
C LEU A 32 -13.36 17.91 -36.12
N LEU A 33 -13.28 19.15 -35.63
CA LEU A 33 -12.88 19.44 -34.25
C LEU A 33 -13.91 18.80 -33.32
N ALA A 34 -13.63 17.58 -32.86
CA ALA A 34 -14.22 17.06 -31.63
C ALA A 34 -13.51 17.77 -30.47
N ILE A 35 -14.07 18.92 -30.06
CA ILE A 35 -13.74 19.50 -28.75
C ILE A 35 -14.35 18.54 -27.73
N ALA A 36 -13.56 17.57 -27.26
CA ALA A 36 -13.92 16.80 -26.09
C ALA A 36 -14.01 17.79 -24.92
N SER A 37 -15.24 18.13 -24.52
CA SER A 37 -15.49 18.80 -23.26
C SER A 37 -14.97 17.90 -22.16
N LEU A 38 -13.76 18.20 -21.69
CA LEU A 38 -13.22 17.65 -20.46
C LEU A 38 -14.01 18.33 -19.34
N GLU A 39 -15.19 17.78 -19.03
CA GLU A 39 -15.89 18.15 -17.80
C GLU A 39 -14.96 17.80 -16.65
N ALA A 40 -14.32 18.82 -16.08
CA ALA A 40 -13.63 18.71 -14.82
C ALA A 40 -14.66 18.23 -13.81
N GLN A 41 -14.64 16.94 -13.48
CA GLN A 41 -15.45 16.38 -12.42
C GLN A 41 -15.08 17.16 -11.15
N THR A 42 -16.00 18.01 -10.70
CA THR A 42 -15.88 18.70 -9.44
C THR A 42 -15.61 17.63 -8.38
N PRO A 43 -14.52 17.74 -7.59
CA PRO A 43 -14.25 16.77 -6.54
C PRO A 43 -15.51 16.64 -5.67
N PRO A 44 -15.90 15.43 -5.26
CA PRO A 44 -17.02 15.27 -4.35
C PRO A 44 -16.77 16.18 -3.13
N ALA A 45 -17.81 16.89 -2.70
CA ALA A 45 -17.72 17.79 -1.56
C ALA A 45 -17.11 17.03 -0.37
N ALA A 46 -16.14 17.66 0.30
CA ALA A 46 -15.47 17.06 1.45
C ALA A 46 -16.51 16.62 2.47
N LYS A 47 -16.43 15.36 2.93
CA LYS A 47 -17.34 14.86 3.97
C LYS A 47 -17.17 15.75 5.21
N PRO A 48 -18.24 16.38 5.73
CA PRO A 48 -18.14 17.18 6.94
C PRO A 48 -17.82 16.29 8.14
N GLY A 49 -17.05 16.82 9.11
CA GLY A 49 -16.76 16.15 10.37
C GLY A 49 -15.38 15.49 10.46
N PRO A 50 -15.09 14.78 11.57
CA PRO A 50 -13.82 14.11 11.82
C PRO A 50 -13.62 12.90 10.90
N ILE A 51 -12.36 12.48 10.68
CA ILE A 51 -12.09 11.17 10.07
C ILE A 51 -12.40 10.09 11.12
N ARG A 52 -13.15 9.07 10.73
CA ARG A 52 -13.48 7.94 11.60
C ARG A 52 -12.57 6.75 11.30
N ILE A 53 -11.82 6.30 12.29
CA ILE A 53 -10.73 5.35 12.13
C ILE A 53 -10.97 4.13 13.00
N PHE A 54 -10.79 2.94 12.43
CA PHE A 54 -10.66 1.71 13.20
C PHE A 54 -9.23 1.18 13.09
N ILE A 55 -8.56 0.95 14.22
CA ILE A 55 -7.24 0.32 14.26
C ILE A 55 -7.41 -1.18 14.55
N ARG A 56 -7.21 -2.03 13.53
CA ARG A 56 -7.10 -3.48 13.68
C ARG A 56 -5.68 -3.83 14.12
N SER A 57 -5.56 -4.06 15.42
CA SER A 57 -4.35 -4.47 16.12
C SER A 57 -4.20 -5.99 16.15
N GLY A 58 -3.16 -6.47 16.83
CA GLY A 58 -3.01 -7.85 17.25
C GLY A 58 -2.16 -7.96 18.51
N PRO A 59 -1.89 -9.18 18.98
CA PRO A 59 -1.00 -9.41 20.12
C PRO A 59 0.45 -9.05 19.79
N LYS A 60 1.23 -8.72 20.81
CA LYS A 60 2.70 -8.64 20.73
C LYS A 60 3.27 -9.96 20.21
N SER A 61 4.17 -9.92 19.21
CA SER A 61 4.68 -11.15 18.57
C SER A 61 6.20 -11.35 18.56
N HIS A 62 7.02 -10.29 18.54
CA HIS A 62 8.49 -10.39 18.40
C HIS A 62 9.27 -9.97 19.67
N GLY A 63 10.57 -9.70 19.54
CA GLY A 63 11.45 -9.21 20.62
C GLY A 63 11.03 -7.84 21.19
N PRO A 64 11.67 -7.35 22.25
CA PRO A 64 11.26 -6.10 22.92
C PRO A 64 11.13 -4.91 21.93
N GLY A 65 9.96 -4.29 21.89
CA GLY A 65 9.64 -3.18 20.97
C GLY A 65 9.29 -3.59 19.53
N ASP A 66 9.63 -4.79 19.09
CA ASP A 66 9.35 -5.24 17.73
C ASP A 66 7.96 -5.86 17.60
N HIS A 67 7.19 -5.48 16.58
CA HIS A 67 5.79 -5.88 16.39
C HIS A 67 4.96 -5.64 17.67
N ASP A 68 5.18 -4.49 18.32
CA ASP A 68 4.40 -4.06 19.48
C ASP A 68 3.10 -3.37 19.05
N HIS A 69 2.26 -4.15 18.39
CA HIS A 69 0.94 -3.72 17.93
C HIS A 69 0.06 -3.17 19.07
N PRO A 70 0.06 -3.74 20.30
CA PRO A 70 -0.69 -3.16 21.42
C PRO A 70 -0.24 -1.75 21.80
N SER A 71 1.08 -1.48 21.82
CA SER A 71 1.58 -0.12 22.07
C SER A 71 1.19 0.84 20.93
N PHE A 72 1.24 0.39 19.68
CA PHE A 72 0.73 1.17 18.54
C PHE A 72 -0.75 1.51 18.71
N LEU A 73 -1.61 0.52 18.99
CA LEU A 73 -3.04 0.75 19.22
C LEU A 73 -3.27 1.78 20.32
N ARG A 74 -2.63 1.63 21.48
CA ARG A 74 -2.79 2.54 22.62
C ARG A 74 -2.39 3.97 22.26
N ASP A 75 -1.19 4.15 21.73
CA ASP A 75 -0.59 5.48 21.58
C ASP A 75 -1.11 6.19 20.32
N TRP A 76 -1.38 5.46 19.24
CA TRP A 76 -1.97 6.06 18.03
C TRP A 76 -3.45 6.37 18.18
N THR A 77 -4.21 5.59 18.97
CA THR A 77 -5.59 5.97 19.31
C THR A 77 -5.61 7.34 19.98
N LYS A 78 -4.72 7.56 20.95
CA LYS A 78 -4.58 8.85 21.63
C LYS A 78 -4.14 9.96 20.68
N LEU A 79 -3.06 9.75 19.91
CA LEU A 79 -2.52 10.74 18.97
C LEU A 79 -3.56 11.18 17.93
N LEU A 80 -4.30 10.22 17.37
CA LEU A 80 -5.31 10.50 16.34
C LEU A 80 -6.52 11.23 16.94
N ALA A 81 -6.97 10.85 18.14
CA ALA A 81 -8.04 11.55 18.86
C ALA A 81 -7.65 12.99 19.21
N GLU A 82 -6.43 13.22 19.69
CA GLU A 82 -5.88 14.56 19.96
C GLU A 82 -5.82 15.44 18.69
N ARG A 83 -5.76 14.81 17.50
CA ARG A 83 -5.80 15.47 16.19
C ARG A 83 -7.22 15.57 15.61
N GLY A 84 -8.24 15.25 16.40
CA GLY A 84 -9.64 15.42 16.05
C GLY A 84 -10.24 14.29 15.22
N ALA A 85 -9.63 13.10 15.17
CA ALA A 85 -10.26 11.92 14.61
C ALA A 85 -11.18 11.24 15.63
N GLU A 86 -12.22 10.54 15.16
CA GLU A 86 -12.95 9.57 15.96
C GLU A 86 -12.27 8.21 15.79
N VAL A 87 -11.81 7.60 16.89
CA VAL A 87 -10.96 6.40 16.81
C VAL A 87 -11.50 5.30 17.71
N SER A 88 -11.65 4.12 17.13
CA SER A 88 -11.85 2.87 17.85
C SER A 88 -10.82 1.84 17.36
N GLY A 89 -10.75 0.68 18.00
CA GLY A 89 -9.85 -0.37 17.59
C GLY A 89 -9.82 -1.55 18.55
N GLY A 90 -9.18 -2.61 18.10
CA GLY A 90 -9.05 -3.85 18.83
C GLY A 90 -8.37 -4.92 17.99
N ASP A 91 -8.26 -6.12 18.55
CA ASP A 91 -7.55 -7.24 17.90
C ASP A 91 -8.40 -7.98 16.87
N LEU A 92 -9.73 -7.86 16.97
CA LEU A 92 -10.68 -8.46 16.05
C LEU A 92 -10.89 -7.55 14.83
N PHE A 93 -11.27 -8.16 13.71
CA PHE A 93 -11.71 -7.39 12.55
C PHE A 93 -13.04 -6.68 12.88
N PRO A 94 -13.22 -5.42 12.44
CA PRO A 94 -14.41 -4.67 12.81
C PRO A 94 -15.70 -5.29 12.31
N THR A 95 -16.76 -5.19 13.12
CA THR A 95 -18.10 -5.68 12.75
C THR A 95 -18.71 -4.84 11.64
N THR A 96 -19.85 -5.28 11.10
CA THR A 96 -20.63 -4.51 10.12
C THR A 96 -20.97 -3.10 10.63
N GLU A 97 -21.37 -2.97 11.90
CA GLU A 97 -21.75 -1.71 12.53
C GLU A 97 -20.53 -0.79 12.72
N GLU A 98 -19.40 -1.35 13.14
CA GLU A 98 -18.15 -0.61 13.27
C GLU A 98 -17.64 -0.15 11.91
N LEU A 99 -17.65 -1.04 10.91
CA LEU A 99 -17.30 -0.71 9.54
C LEU A 99 -18.21 0.39 9.01
N ALA A 100 -19.53 0.34 9.20
CA ALA A 100 -20.45 1.39 8.74
C ALA A 100 -20.09 2.79 9.29
N LYS A 101 -19.43 2.85 10.44
CA LYS A 101 -18.94 4.07 11.09
C LYS A 101 -17.47 4.37 10.82
N THR A 102 -16.79 3.62 9.95
CA THR A 102 -15.35 3.75 9.71
C THR A 102 -15.09 4.26 8.29
N ASP A 103 -14.27 5.30 8.17
CA ASP A 103 -13.73 5.81 6.90
C ASP A 103 -12.40 5.16 6.54
N VAL A 104 -11.55 4.86 7.53
CA VAL A 104 -10.25 4.20 7.33
C VAL A 104 -10.04 3.06 8.33
N VAL A 105 -9.68 1.87 7.83
CA VAL A 105 -9.16 0.77 8.65
C VAL A 105 -7.64 0.79 8.59
N ILE A 106 -6.99 1.03 9.73
CA ILE A 106 -5.55 0.83 9.91
C ILE A 106 -5.34 -0.63 10.31
N ILE A 107 -4.51 -1.36 9.57
CA ILE A 107 -4.14 -2.74 9.88
C ILE A 107 -2.67 -2.75 10.27
N HIS A 108 -2.40 -3.06 11.53
CA HIS A 108 -1.04 -3.26 12.04
C HIS A 108 -1.04 -4.45 12.99
N ARG A 109 -0.83 -5.64 12.43
CA ARG A 109 -0.82 -6.91 13.15
C ARG A 109 -0.08 -7.98 12.36
N GLN A 110 0.35 -9.03 13.04
CA GLN A 110 0.95 -10.21 12.40
C GLN A 110 -0.05 -10.91 11.46
N VAL A 111 0.38 -11.16 10.21
CA VAL A 111 -0.44 -11.81 9.16
C VAL A 111 -1.76 -11.08 8.90
N GLY A 112 -1.70 -9.77 8.65
CA GLY A 112 -2.88 -8.91 8.46
C GLY A 112 -3.76 -9.28 7.26
N GLY A 113 -3.17 -9.90 6.23
CA GLY A 113 -3.88 -10.35 5.03
C GLY A 113 -4.68 -11.65 5.20
N ASN A 114 -4.59 -12.32 6.36
CA ASN A 114 -5.41 -13.50 6.65
C ASN A 114 -6.80 -13.10 7.15
N PHE A 115 -7.68 -12.81 6.20
CA PHE A 115 -9.11 -12.73 6.47
C PHE A 115 -9.76 -14.11 6.34
N SER A 116 -10.67 -14.40 7.26
CA SER A 116 -11.66 -15.47 7.11
C SER A 116 -12.63 -15.16 5.96
N ALA A 117 -13.40 -16.16 5.52
CA ALA A 117 -14.41 -15.96 4.48
C ALA A 117 -15.47 -14.91 4.86
N VAL A 118 -15.84 -14.84 6.15
CA VAL A 118 -16.77 -13.81 6.66
C VAL A 118 -16.14 -12.43 6.61
N GLU A 119 -14.88 -12.30 7.05
CA GLU A 119 -14.16 -11.02 6.99
C GLU A 119 -13.96 -10.55 5.54
N ASN A 120 -13.68 -11.44 4.59
CA ASN A 120 -13.57 -11.07 3.17
C ASN A 120 -14.85 -10.41 2.65
N ALA A 121 -16.03 -10.95 2.97
CA ALA A 121 -17.29 -10.34 2.56
C ALA A 121 -17.49 -8.93 3.17
N LEU A 122 -17.06 -8.73 4.42
CA LEU A 122 -17.09 -7.43 5.10
C LEU A 122 -16.10 -6.44 4.45
N VAL A 123 -14.88 -6.90 4.15
CA VAL A 123 -13.84 -6.11 3.46
C VAL A 123 -14.32 -5.70 2.07
N ASP A 124 -14.92 -6.60 1.30
CA ASP A 124 -15.41 -6.31 -0.04
C ASP A 124 -16.52 -5.24 -0.01
N ALA A 125 -17.48 -5.39 0.90
CA ALA A 125 -18.53 -4.39 1.10
C ALA A 125 -17.95 -3.03 1.55
N TYR A 126 -16.96 -3.05 2.44
CA TYR A 126 -16.25 -1.86 2.93
C TYR A 126 -15.48 -1.14 1.82
N ALA A 127 -14.69 -1.88 1.04
CA ALA A 127 -13.91 -1.35 -0.07
C ALA A 127 -14.82 -0.79 -1.18
N LYS A 128 -15.89 -1.53 -1.53
CA LYS A 128 -16.84 -1.12 -2.58
C LYS A 128 -17.54 0.20 -2.28
N ARG A 129 -17.86 0.48 -1.00
CA ARG A 129 -18.52 1.74 -0.61
C ARG A 129 -17.55 2.90 -0.40
N GLY A 130 -16.26 2.70 -0.61
CA GLY A 130 -15.27 3.78 -0.52
C GLY A 130 -14.38 3.78 0.72
N GLY A 131 -14.36 2.72 1.51
CA GLY A 131 -13.50 2.61 2.69
C GLY A 131 -12.01 2.60 2.33
N GLY A 132 -11.20 3.25 3.17
CA GLY A 132 -9.76 3.36 3.02
C GLY A 132 -8.99 2.34 3.86
N PHE A 133 -7.81 1.94 3.38
CA PHE A 133 -6.91 1.04 4.10
C PHE A 133 -5.56 1.69 4.34
N VAL A 134 -5.03 1.53 5.55
CA VAL A 134 -3.63 1.82 5.87
C VAL A 134 -3.00 0.54 6.38
N VAL A 135 -2.03 0.00 5.65
CA VAL A 135 -1.43 -1.32 5.93
C VAL A 135 0.02 -1.14 6.32
N ILE A 136 0.38 -1.58 7.52
CA ILE A 136 1.69 -1.35 8.10
C ILE A 136 2.41 -2.68 8.34
N HIS A 137 3.57 -2.83 7.70
CA HIS A 137 4.55 -3.87 7.98
C HIS A 137 3.97 -5.31 7.88
N ALA A 138 3.99 -6.07 8.98
CA ALA A 138 3.50 -7.46 9.06
C ALA A 138 2.01 -7.62 8.71
N ALA A 139 1.27 -6.51 8.62
CA ALA A 139 -0.08 -6.51 8.08
C ALA A 139 -0.14 -6.91 6.59
N ASN A 140 0.97 -6.72 5.84
CA ASN A 140 1.10 -7.15 4.45
C ASN A 140 1.30 -8.67 4.30
N VAL A 141 1.57 -9.37 5.41
CA VAL A 141 1.78 -10.81 5.37
C VAL A 141 0.45 -11.55 5.20
N ALA A 142 0.39 -12.40 4.19
CA ALA A 142 -0.67 -13.38 3.97
C ALA A 142 -0.12 -14.81 4.14
N GLY A 143 -0.94 -15.69 4.70
CA GLY A 143 -0.54 -17.04 5.11
C GLY A 143 -0.51 -18.07 3.99
N GLY A 144 -1.26 -17.86 2.91
CA GLY A 144 -1.31 -18.76 1.76
C GLY A 144 -1.69 -18.03 0.47
N ASP A 145 -1.57 -18.73 -0.66
CA ASP A 145 -1.66 -18.10 -1.98
C ASP A 145 -3.01 -17.41 -2.24
N ALA A 146 -4.12 -18.04 -1.85
CA ALA A 146 -5.44 -17.44 -2.01
C ALA A 146 -5.60 -16.13 -1.22
N SER A 147 -5.11 -16.08 0.02
CA SER A 147 -5.11 -14.86 0.83
C SER A 147 -4.18 -13.80 0.23
N ALA A 148 -3.03 -14.21 -0.29
CA ALA A 148 -2.08 -13.30 -0.91
C ALA A 148 -2.60 -12.71 -2.23
N ASP A 149 -3.29 -13.50 -3.06
CA ASP A 149 -3.95 -13.01 -4.28
C ASP A 149 -5.05 -12.00 -3.94
N TYR A 150 -5.91 -12.33 -2.97
CA TYR A 150 -6.94 -11.43 -2.49
C TYR A 150 -6.36 -10.11 -1.97
N TYR A 151 -5.31 -10.19 -1.13
CA TYR A 151 -4.70 -9.00 -0.54
C TYR A 151 -3.97 -8.15 -1.57
N ARG A 152 -3.25 -8.76 -2.52
CA ARG A 152 -2.64 -8.05 -3.66
C ARG A 152 -3.70 -7.27 -4.44
N ASP A 153 -4.85 -7.88 -4.71
CA ASP A 153 -5.93 -7.21 -5.42
C ASP A 153 -6.63 -6.13 -4.58
N LEU A 154 -6.59 -6.22 -3.25
CA LEU A 154 -7.15 -5.22 -2.34
C LEU A 154 -6.25 -3.98 -2.21
N ILE A 155 -4.95 -4.18 -1.96
CA ILE A 155 -4.02 -3.11 -1.53
C ILE A 155 -2.83 -2.89 -2.47
N GLY A 156 -2.79 -3.57 -3.61
CA GLY A 156 -1.76 -3.39 -4.64
C GLY A 156 -0.54 -4.28 -4.49
N GLY A 157 -0.37 -4.96 -3.35
CA GLY A 157 0.77 -5.85 -3.13
C GLY A 157 0.56 -6.82 -1.97
N SER A 158 1.20 -7.99 -2.01
CA SER A 158 1.14 -8.97 -0.93
C SER A 158 2.45 -9.72 -0.72
N TRP A 159 2.71 -10.14 0.52
CA TRP A 159 3.73 -11.12 0.83
C TRP A 159 3.41 -12.48 0.21
N ARG A 160 4.40 -13.07 -0.46
CA ARG A 160 4.33 -14.46 -0.96
C ARG A 160 5.26 -15.37 -0.18
N GLN A 161 4.67 -16.40 0.43
CA GLN A 161 5.42 -17.43 1.13
C GLN A 161 6.47 -18.05 0.21
N LYS A 162 7.70 -18.19 0.70
CA LYS A 162 8.87 -18.74 -0.04
C LYS A 162 9.38 -17.88 -1.21
N VAL A 163 8.75 -16.73 -1.50
CA VAL A 163 9.18 -15.80 -2.56
C VAL A 163 9.69 -14.52 -1.91
N THR A 164 8.81 -13.84 -1.17
CA THR A 164 9.13 -12.60 -0.47
C THR A 164 10.15 -12.85 0.62
N ARG A 165 11.05 -11.90 0.76
CA ARG A 165 12.18 -11.91 1.68
C ARG A 165 12.12 -10.67 2.55
N TRP A 166 12.91 -10.70 3.61
CA TRP A 166 13.01 -9.62 4.56
C TRP A 166 14.46 -9.40 4.97
N ARG A 167 14.72 -8.21 5.50
CA ARG A 167 16.00 -7.87 6.13
C ARG A 167 15.76 -6.81 7.20
N GLU A 168 16.21 -7.10 8.40
CA GLU A 168 16.37 -6.12 9.48
C GLU A 168 17.75 -5.44 9.39
N GLY A 169 17.81 -4.16 9.77
CA GLY A 169 19.06 -3.42 9.88
C GLY A 169 18.91 -1.95 9.56
N GLN A 170 20.01 -1.30 9.17
CA GLN A 170 19.94 0.04 8.60
C GLN A 170 19.31 -0.02 7.21
N ILE A 171 18.25 0.75 7.04
CA ILE A 171 17.48 0.89 5.80
C ILE A 171 17.48 2.35 5.36
N GLU A 172 17.21 2.57 4.08
CA GLU A 172 17.08 3.90 3.48
C GLU A 172 15.75 3.98 2.73
N LEU A 173 15.01 5.07 2.90
CA LEU A 173 13.83 5.38 2.11
C LEU A 173 14.14 6.53 1.16
N ASN A 174 14.12 6.21 -0.12
CA ASN A 174 14.31 7.14 -1.22
C ASN A 174 12.95 7.44 -1.87
N PHE A 175 12.47 8.68 -1.74
CA PHE A 175 11.18 9.13 -2.26
C PHE A 175 11.26 9.42 -3.75
N VAL A 176 10.55 8.61 -4.55
CA VAL A 176 10.58 8.68 -6.02
C VAL A 176 9.51 9.62 -6.57
N ASP A 177 8.44 9.84 -5.82
CA ASP A 177 7.48 10.92 -6.05
C ASP A 177 7.53 11.89 -4.88
N LYS A 178 8.17 13.05 -5.09
CA LYS A 178 8.27 14.12 -4.07
C LYS A 178 7.15 15.15 -4.18
N THR A 179 6.19 14.94 -5.10
CA THR A 179 5.06 15.85 -5.33
C THR A 179 3.75 15.30 -4.77
N HIS A 180 3.66 14.00 -4.53
CA HIS A 180 2.49 13.39 -3.90
C HIS A 180 2.17 14.03 -2.55
N VAL A 181 0.89 14.20 -2.23
CA VAL A 181 0.44 14.86 -0.99
C VAL A 181 0.96 14.18 0.28
N ILE A 182 1.28 12.89 0.22
CA ILE A 182 1.87 12.11 1.32
C ILE A 182 3.35 12.48 1.53
N THR A 183 4.12 12.66 0.45
CA THR A 183 5.59 12.71 0.46
C THR A 183 6.14 14.12 0.24
N GLN A 184 5.32 15.08 -0.17
CA GLN A 184 5.75 16.46 -0.41
C GLN A 184 6.48 17.06 0.81
N GLY A 185 7.66 17.63 0.57
CA GLY A 185 8.48 18.23 1.63
C GLY A 185 9.12 17.23 2.61
N ILE A 186 9.12 15.94 2.30
CA ILE A 186 9.84 14.90 3.06
C ILE A 186 11.15 14.59 2.33
N ALA A 187 12.27 14.71 3.06
CA ALA A 187 13.58 14.34 2.56
C ALA A 187 13.77 12.81 2.61
N ASP A 188 14.69 12.30 1.80
CA ASP A 188 15.12 10.90 1.91
C ASP A 188 15.76 10.69 3.29
N PHE A 189 15.48 9.56 3.94
CA PHE A 189 15.98 9.29 5.28
C PHE A 189 16.28 7.82 5.51
N GLY A 190 17.18 7.56 6.46
CA GLY A 190 17.47 6.22 6.95
C GLY A 190 16.98 6.00 8.38
N MET A 191 16.73 4.74 8.71
CA MET A 191 16.44 4.30 10.08
C MET A 191 16.81 2.83 10.25
N LYS A 192 16.89 2.38 11.51
CA LYS A 192 16.99 0.95 11.82
C LYS A 192 15.57 0.37 11.86
N ASP A 193 15.25 -0.53 10.96
CA ASP A 193 13.94 -1.20 10.86
C ASP A 193 14.07 -2.47 10.01
N GLU A 194 12.95 -3.07 9.63
CA GLU A 194 12.85 -4.18 8.69
C GLU A 194 12.19 -3.74 7.36
N ILE A 195 12.74 -4.21 6.25
CA ILE A 195 12.16 -4.06 4.90
C ILE A 195 11.82 -5.40 4.29
N TYR A 196 10.79 -5.41 3.44
CA TYR A 196 10.41 -6.57 2.63
C TYR A 196 10.78 -6.33 1.18
N TYR A 197 11.17 -7.39 0.49
CA TYR A 197 11.56 -7.35 -0.91
C TYR A 197 11.20 -8.66 -1.61
N ASP A 198 11.15 -8.63 -2.94
CA ASP A 198 10.53 -9.64 -3.78
C ASP A 198 9.04 -9.82 -3.42
N MET A 199 8.37 -8.69 -3.16
CA MET A 199 6.92 -8.62 -2.93
C MET A 199 6.16 -8.92 -4.24
N ASP A 200 5.00 -9.57 -4.15
CA ASP A 200 4.09 -9.71 -5.29
C ASP A 200 3.27 -8.43 -5.44
N LEU A 201 3.68 -7.57 -6.36
CA LEU A 201 3.11 -6.23 -6.56
C LEU A 201 2.31 -6.18 -7.86
N ARG A 202 1.19 -5.47 -7.85
CA ARG A 202 0.50 -5.11 -9.09
C ARG A 202 1.33 -4.09 -9.88
N SER A 203 1.21 -4.13 -11.20
CA SER A 203 1.88 -3.19 -12.09
C SER A 203 1.33 -1.76 -12.03
N ASP A 204 0.12 -1.58 -11.48
CA ASP A 204 -0.63 -0.33 -11.42
C ASP A 204 -0.60 0.34 -10.03
N ILE A 205 0.29 -0.09 -9.13
CA ILE A 205 0.55 0.66 -7.89
C ILE A 205 1.27 1.97 -8.19
N HIS A 206 1.07 2.96 -7.32
CA HIS A 206 1.84 4.20 -7.35
C HIS A 206 2.91 4.16 -6.26
N VAL A 207 4.17 3.99 -6.67
CA VAL A 207 5.30 3.88 -5.74
C VAL A 207 5.66 5.27 -5.21
N LEU A 208 5.71 5.40 -3.89
CA LEU A 208 6.07 6.65 -3.21
C LEU A 208 7.52 6.65 -2.74
N ALA A 209 7.99 5.52 -2.21
CA ALA A 209 9.36 5.36 -1.74
C ALA A 209 9.90 3.96 -2.01
N THR A 210 11.22 3.88 -2.14
CA THR A 210 11.98 2.66 -2.42
C THR A 210 13.16 2.53 -1.46
N SER A 211 13.71 1.31 -1.33
CA SER A 211 14.96 1.04 -0.58
C SER A 211 15.88 0.17 -1.42
N PRO A 212 17.21 0.31 -1.29
CA PRO A 212 18.16 -0.71 -1.74
C PRO A 212 17.96 -2.02 -0.97
N THR A 213 17.86 -3.14 -1.67
CA THR A 213 17.68 -4.49 -1.12
C THR A 213 18.72 -5.46 -1.70
N PRO A 214 19.16 -6.49 -0.96
CA PRO A 214 20.13 -7.44 -1.49
C PRO A 214 19.59 -8.25 -2.66
N LYS A 215 20.42 -8.49 -3.70
CA LYS A 215 20.09 -9.46 -4.75
C LYS A 215 20.15 -10.90 -4.26
N LYS A 216 19.51 -11.80 -5.02
CA LYS A 216 19.55 -13.25 -4.80
C LYS A 216 20.95 -13.87 -4.91
N LYS A 217 21.90 -13.23 -5.63
CA LYS A 217 23.31 -13.64 -5.72
C LYS A 217 24.22 -12.41 -5.90
N GLY A 218 25.32 -12.38 -5.13
CA GLY A 218 26.36 -11.35 -5.18
C GLY A 218 26.07 -10.10 -4.34
N ASP A 219 27.06 -9.21 -4.23
CA ASP A 219 27.01 -7.98 -3.44
C ASP A 219 26.37 -6.80 -4.19
N VAL A 220 25.32 -7.08 -4.97
CA VAL A 220 24.61 -6.07 -5.76
C VAL A 220 23.27 -5.78 -5.09
N PHE A 221 22.88 -4.51 -5.06
CA PHE A 221 21.60 -4.06 -4.54
C PHE A 221 20.59 -3.81 -5.67
N GLU A 222 19.30 -4.05 -5.38
CA GLU A 222 18.16 -3.67 -6.21
C GLU A 222 17.34 -2.60 -5.51
N VAL A 223 16.71 -1.71 -6.28
CA VAL A 223 15.81 -0.70 -5.73
C VAL A 223 14.41 -1.29 -5.76
N GLN A 224 13.80 -1.50 -4.59
CA GLN A 224 12.47 -2.10 -4.49
C GLN A 224 11.48 -1.22 -3.71
N PRO A 225 10.17 -1.22 -4.08
CA PRO A 225 9.14 -0.44 -3.40
C PRO A 225 9.01 -0.78 -1.91
N GLN A 226 8.91 0.25 -1.07
CA GLN A 226 8.69 0.12 0.38
C GLN A 226 7.46 0.90 0.85
N ILE A 227 7.06 1.93 0.10
CA ILE A 227 5.85 2.70 0.37
C ILE A 227 5.14 2.89 -0.96
N TRP A 228 3.86 2.55 -1.03
CA TRP A 228 3.04 2.75 -2.21
C TRP A 228 1.60 3.09 -1.85
N THR A 229 0.91 3.64 -2.83
CA THR A 229 -0.55 3.74 -2.83
C THR A 229 -1.14 2.87 -3.92
N TYR A 230 -2.37 2.43 -3.69
CA TYR A 230 -3.17 1.74 -4.68
C TYR A 230 -4.62 2.22 -4.59
N GLU A 231 -5.23 2.50 -5.73
CA GLU A 231 -6.59 3.03 -5.80
C GLU A 231 -7.40 2.25 -6.82
N LYS A 232 -8.61 1.85 -6.42
CA LYS A 232 -9.66 1.41 -7.35
C LYS A 232 -10.60 2.59 -7.49
N PRO A 233 -10.63 3.27 -8.66
CA PRO A 233 -11.47 4.46 -8.85
C PRO A 233 -12.92 4.20 -8.42
N ASN A 234 -13.50 5.16 -7.69
CA ASN A 234 -14.85 5.07 -7.13
C ASN A 234 -15.11 3.94 -6.12
N ALA A 235 -14.08 3.21 -5.72
CA ALA A 235 -14.10 2.23 -4.64
C ALA A 235 -13.08 2.66 -3.57
N GLN A 236 -12.07 1.84 -3.28
CA GLN A 236 -11.15 2.05 -2.17
C GLN A 236 -9.93 2.90 -2.52
N ARG A 237 -9.25 3.38 -1.45
CA ARG A 237 -7.83 3.75 -1.48
C ARG A 237 -7.05 2.97 -0.43
N ALA A 238 -5.86 2.50 -0.77
CA ALA A 238 -4.95 1.79 0.12
C ALA A 238 -3.58 2.50 0.14
N PHE A 239 -3.11 2.81 1.34
CA PHE A 239 -1.75 3.26 1.59
C PHE A 239 -1.00 2.14 2.31
N VAL A 240 0.15 1.75 1.76
CA VAL A 240 0.97 0.68 2.32
C VAL A 240 2.33 1.22 2.72
N PHE A 241 2.74 0.91 3.94
CA PHE A 241 4.00 1.32 4.54
C PHE A 241 4.69 0.06 5.07
N ILE A 242 5.70 -0.43 4.35
CA ILE A 242 6.40 -1.69 4.70
C ILE A 242 7.24 -1.57 5.97
N PRO A 243 7.96 -0.49 6.26
CA PRO A 243 8.66 -0.37 7.54
C PRO A 243 7.67 -0.32 8.71
N GLY A 244 8.15 -0.48 9.94
CA GLY A 244 7.29 -0.55 11.14
C GLY A 244 7.40 -1.87 11.91
N HIS A 245 8.54 -2.54 11.80
CA HIS A 245 8.91 -3.65 12.67
C HIS A 245 9.13 -3.14 14.09
N SER A 246 9.97 -2.10 14.24
CA SER A 246 10.31 -1.55 15.54
C SER A 246 9.39 -0.40 15.96
N TYR A 247 8.66 -0.58 17.06
CA TYR A 247 7.67 0.37 17.56
C TYR A 247 8.18 1.80 17.75
N VAL A 248 9.45 1.94 18.18
CA VAL A 248 10.06 3.25 18.44
C VAL A 248 10.03 4.17 17.21
N ASN A 249 10.06 3.61 15.99
CA ASN A 249 10.06 4.39 14.76
C ASN A 249 8.75 5.15 14.53
N PHE A 250 7.62 4.70 15.11
CA PHE A 250 6.34 5.40 15.01
C PHE A 250 6.29 6.75 15.73
N SER A 251 7.31 7.06 16.55
CA SER A 251 7.47 8.38 17.18
C SER A 251 8.32 9.36 16.37
N ARG A 252 8.98 8.89 15.31
CA ARG A 252 9.82 9.75 14.47
C ARG A 252 8.95 10.70 13.67
N PRO A 253 9.25 12.02 13.65
CA PRO A 253 8.45 12.98 12.91
C PRO A 253 8.29 12.66 11.42
N ASP A 254 9.31 12.07 10.79
CA ASP A 254 9.26 11.65 9.39
C ASP A 254 8.28 10.48 9.15
N VAL A 255 8.39 9.39 9.92
CA VAL A 255 7.51 8.22 9.85
C VAL A 255 6.07 8.57 10.23
N SER A 256 5.87 9.23 11.38
CA SER A 256 4.53 9.56 11.84
C SER A 256 3.81 10.47 10.85
N ARG A 257 4.51 11.45 10.25
CA ARG A 257 3.93 12.34 9.23
C ARG A 257 3.49 11.57 7.98
N LEU A 258 4.29 10.61 7.51
CA LEU A 258 3.92 9.77 6.37
C LEU A 258 2.63 8.99 6.65
N ILE A 259 2.53 8.35 7.82
CA ILE A 259 1.36 7.56 8.20
C ILE A 259 0.14 8.47 8.38
N LEU A 260 0.26 9.62 9.07
CA LEU A 260 -0.83 10.59 9.23
C LEU A 260 -1.36 11.10 7.88
N ARG A 261 -0.46 11.44 6.95
CA ARG A 261 -0.87 11.85 5.59
C ARG A 261 -1.46 10.68 4.80
N GLY A 262 -0.94 9.47 4.99
CA GLY A 262 -1.48 8.24 4.41
C GLY A 262 -2.92 7.98 4.86
N ILE A 263 -3.23 8.17 6.15
CA ILE A 263 -4.58 8.10 6.70
C ILE A 263 -5.49 9.13 6.03
N VAL A 264 -5.05 10.38 5.96
CA VAL A 264 -5.82 11.48 5.34
C VAL A 264 -6.12 11.20 3.86
N TRP A 265 -5.11 10.73 3.12
CA TRP A 265 -5.24 10.39 1.70
C TRP A 265 -6.16 9.18 1.48
N ALA A 266 -6.03 8.13 2.30
CA ALA A 266 -6.89 6.95 2.25
C ALA A 266 -8.35 7.29 2.60
N ALA A 267 -8.57 8.26 3.50
CA ALA A 267 -9.88 8.77 3.84
C ALA A 267 -10.52 9.65 2.76
N LYS A 268 -9.77 10.07 1.73
CA LYS A 268 -10.17 11.08 0.72
C LYS A 268 -10.53 12.41 1.39
N ARG A 269 -9.70 12.83 2.36
CA ARG A 269 -9.89 14.02 3.20
C ARG A 269 -8.70 14.96 3.14
N GLU A 270 -8.13 15.16 1.96
CA GLU A 270 -6.94 16.00 1.74
C GLU A 270 -7.12 17.45 2.23
N ASP A 271 -8.36 17.91 2.45
CA ASP A 271 -8.68 19.15 3.18
C ASP A 271 -8.08 19.19 4.60
N LEU A 272 -7.78 18.03 5.20
CA LEU A 272 -7.20 17.87 6.52
C LEU A 272 -5.68 17.65 6.53
N LEU A 273 -4.98 17.75 5.39
CA LEU A 273 -3.51 17.56 5.33
C LEU A 273 -2.76 18.49 6.29
N LYS A 274 -3.25 19.72 6.49
CA LYS A 274 -2.65 20.66 7.46
C LYS A 274 -2.66 20.12 8.90
N MET A 275 -3.68 19.35 9.26
CA MET A 275 -3.77 18.72 10.59
C MET A 275 -2.81 17.53 10.73
N ALA A 276 -2.55 16.81 9.63
CA ALA A 276 -1.52 15.77 9.60
C ALA A 276 -0.10 16.37 9.74
N ASP A 277 0.10 17.61 9.29
CA ASP A 277 1.41 18.28 9.30
C ASP A 277 1.79 18.95 10.62
N LEU A 278 0.84 19.08 11.57
CA LEU A 278 1.13 19.65 12.88
C LEU A 278 2.30 18.92 13.56
N PRO A 279 3.21 19.65 14.25
CA PRO A 279 4.33 19.06 14.95
C PRO A 279 3.89 17.88 15.84
N ILE A 280 4.68 16.82 15.83
CA ILE A 280 4.48 15.68 16.72
C ILE A 280 5.35 15.95 17.94
N ALA A 281 4.73 15.96 19.12
CA ALA A 281 5.50 16.04 20.35
C ALA A 281 6.47 14.85 20.39
N PRO A 282 7.74 15.05 20.80
CA PRO A 282 8.67 13.94 20.93
C PRO A 282 8.07 12.88 21.85
N ALA A 283 8.18 11.60 21.48
CA ALA A 283 7.69 10.54 22.35
C ALA A 283 8.39 10.62 23.72
N PRO A 284 7.68 10.33 24.83
CA PRO A 284 8.33 10.10 26.10
C PRO A 284 9.36 8.98 25.93
N ALA A 285 10.49 9.08 26.65
CA ALA A 285 11.52 8.05 26.64
C ALA A 285 10.90 6.67 26.90
N PRO A 286 11.38 5.59 26.23
CA PRO A 286 10.86 4.25 26.46
C PRO A 286 10.88 3.93 27.95
N ALA A 287 9.78 3.37 28.46
CA ALA A 287 9.75 2.90 29.83
C ALA A 287 10.91 1.91 30.05
N PRO A 288 11.62 1.98 31.19
CA PRO A 288 12.68 1.02 31.47
C PRO A 288 12.11 -0.40 31.37
N ALA A 289 12.90 -1.30 30.79
CA ALA A 289 12.53 -2.71 30.73
C ALA A 289 12.13 -3.19 32.15
N PRO A 290 11.07 -4.01 32.28
CA PRO A 290 10.76 -4.62 33.56
C PRO A 290 12.01 -5.33 34.08
N ALA A 291 12.32 -5.13 35.37
CA ALA A 291 13.45 -5.78 36.00
C ALA A 291 13.39 -7.29 35.71
N PRO A 292 14.53 -7.95 35.42
CA PRO A 292 14.54 -9.39 35.20
C PRO A 292 13.86 -10.07 36.38
N ALA A 293 12.97 -11.02 36.09
CA ALA A 293 12.36 -11.85 37.12
C ALA A 293 13.49 -12.47 37.97
N PRO A 294 13.36 -12.50 39.31
CA PRO A 294 14.34 -13.14 40.15
C PRO A 294 14.57 -14.57 39.67
N ALA A 295 15.84 -14.98 39.61
CA ALA A 295 16.20 -16.33 39.21
C ALA A 295 15.40 -17.34 40.05
N PRO A 296 14.87 -18.42 39.45
CA PRO A 296 14.20 -19.47 40.21
C PRO A 296 15.17 -19.99 41.28
N ALA A 297 14.64 -20.18 42.50
CA ALA A 297 15.42 -20.76 43.59
C ALA A 297 16.04 -22.09 43.13
N PRO A 298 17.31 -22.38 43.49
CA PRO A 298 17.94 -23.64 43.14
C PRO A 298 17.08 -24.80 43.61
N ALA A 299 16.88 -25.79 42.74
CA ALA A 299 16.15 -26.99 43.08
C ALA A 299 16.80 -27.65 44.32
N PRO A 300 16.00 -28.17 45.27
CA PRO A 300 16.53 -28.87 46.43
C PRO A 300 17.37 -30.07 45.96
N ALA A 301 18.53 -30.26 46.61
CA ALA A 301 19.42 -31.36 46.30
C ALA A 301 18.67 -32.71 46.39
N PRO A 302 18.91 -33.64 45.46
CA PRO A 302 18.29 -34.97 45.52
C PRO A 302 18.65 -35.66 46.83
N ALA A 303 17.65 -36.30 47.44
CA ALA A 303 17.84 -37.05 48.67
C ALA A 303 18.90 -38.15 48.47
N PRO A 304 19.79 -38.38 49.45
CA PRO A 304 20.79 -39.43 49.36
C PRO A 304 20.13 -40.79 49.19
N ALA A 305 20.67 -41.60 48.27
CA ALA A 305 20.19 -42.95 48.02
C ALA A 305 20.30 -43.80 49.31
N PRO A 306 19.31 -44.67 49.59
CA PRO A 306 19.37 -45.56 50.74
C PRO A 306 20.54 -46.56 50.59
N SER A 307 21.29 -46.74 51.69
CA SER A 307 22.41 -47.68 51.73
C SER A 307 21.95 -49.12 51.49
N PRO A 308 22.70 -49.92 50.70
CA PRO A 308 22.40 -51.34 50.53
C PRO A 308 22.58 -52.09 51.85
N SER A 309 21.64 -52.99 52.14
CA SER A 309 21.66 -53.91 53.29
C SER A 309 22.69 -55.02 53.14
#